data_AF-A0A183JTG4-F1
#
_entry.id   AF-A0A183JTG4-F1
#
_cell.length_a   1.000
_cell.length_b   1.000
_cell.length_c   1.000
_cell.angle_alpha   90.00
_cell.angle_beta   90.00
_cell.angle_gamma   90.00
#
_symmetry.space_group_name_H-M   'P 1'
#
loop_
_entity.id
_entity.type
_entity.pdbx_description
1 polymer ?
#
loop_
_entity_poly.entity_id
_entity_poly.type
_entity_poly.pdbx_seq_one_letter_code
_entity_poly.pdbx_strand_id
1 'polypeptide(L)'
;NIKSWWAKTLEAQGRLEEAKTYYSDSKDYLSLVRVLCCLGEESEAETICNETDDPGACHHLGNHLKLKGCIDQAIRLLTRAKAYSSAIRLCKVIKSNHHNIINTKK
;
A
#
# COMPACT_ATOMS: atom_id res chain seq x y z
N ASN A 1 -7.17 -6.29 21.99
CA ASN A 1 -6.70 -4.91 22.26
C ASN A 1 -7.89 -3.96 22.10
N ILE A 2 -8.28 -3.25 23.16
CA ILE A 2 -9.44 -2.32 23.15
C ILE A 2 -9.29 -1.21 22.11
N LYS A 3 -8.05 -0.76 21.85
CA LYS A 3 -7.75 0.30 20.88
C LYS A 3 -8.09 -0.13 19.46
N SER A 4 -7.72 -1.35 19.06
CA SER A 4 -8.02 -1.88 17.73
C SER A 4 -9.52 -2.12 17.51
N TRP A 5 -10.27 -2.45 18.56
CA TRP A 5 -11.74 -2.52 18.47
C TRP A 5 -12.34 -1.13 18.26
N TRP A 6 -11.90 -0.15 19.04
CA TRP A 6 -12.39 1.22 18.92
C TRP A 6 -12.05 1.85 17.56
N ALA A 7 -10.85 1.61 17.04
CA ALA A 7 -10.44 2.03 15.70
C ALA A 7 -11.40 1.51 14.61
N LYS A 8 -11.78 0.23 14.68
CA LYS A 8 -12.75 -0.37 13.75
C LYS A 8 -14.13 0.27 13.84
N THR A 9 -14.57 0.61 15.06
CA THR A 9 -15.83 1.32 15.28
C THR A 9 -15.81 2.72 14.66
N LEU A 10 -14.70 3.46 14.84
CA LEU A 10 -14.52 4.77 14.22
C LEU A 10 -14.47 4.69 12.69
N GLU A 11 -13.78 3.69 12.15
CA GLU A 11 -13.73 3.42 10.71
C GLU A 11 -15.14 3.13 10.14
N ALA A 12 -15.94 2.32 10.84
CA ALA A 12 -17.34 2.05 10.46
C ALA A 12 -18.24 3.30 10.50
N GLN A 13 -17.88 4.30 11.31
CA GLN A 13 -18.54 5.60 11.38
C GLN A 13 -18.00 6.61 10.36
N GLY A 14 -17.01 6.23 9.53
CA GLY A 14 -16.35 7.13 8.58
C GLY A 14 -15.34 8.10 9.22
N ARG A 15 -15.02 7.94 10.51
CA ARG A 15 -14.10 8.81 11.27
C ARG A 15 -12.66 8.33 11.10
N LEU A 16 -12.17 8.39 9.87
CA LEU A 16 -10.89 7.81 9.46
C LEU A 16 -9.67 8.47 10.15
N GLU A 17 -9.66 9.79 10.32
CA GLU A 17 -8.56 10.50 11.01
C GLU A 17 -8.40 10.03 12.45
N GLU A 18 -9.50 9.76 13.14
CA GLU A 18 -9.44 9.27 14.52
C GLU A 18 -9.05 7.79 14.55
N ALA A 19 -9.59 6.99 13.62
CA ALA A 19 -9.21 5.58 13.48
C ALA A 19 -7.69 5.43 13.24
N LYS A 20 -7.09 6.32 12.43
CA LYS A 20 -5.64 6.40 12.18
C LYS A 20 -4.84 6.46 13.49
N THR A 21 -5.20 7.36 14.40
CA THR A 21 -4.52 7.51 15.69
C THR A 21 -4.56 6.21 16.50
N TYR A 22 -5.72 5.56 16.59
CA TYR A 22 -5.85 4.33 17.37
C TYR A 22 -5.14 3.12 16.72
N TYR A 23 -5.11 3.03 15.39
CA TYR A 23 -4.35 1.99 14.70
C TYR A 23 -2.85 2.16 14.91
N SER A 24 -2.33 3.39 14.83
CA SER A 24 -0.94 3.71 15.16
C SER A 24 -0.58 3.31 16.59
N ASP A 25 -1.38 3.73 17.56
CA ASP A 25 -1.23 3.38 18.97
C ASP A 25 -1.24 1.87 19.25
N SER A 26 -2.02 1.13 18.48
CA SER A 26 -2.14 -0.33 18.61
C SER A 26 -1.11 -1.11 17.80
N LYS A 27 -0.28 -0.42 17.00
CA LYS A 27 0.69 -1.00 16.06
C LYS A 27 0.05 -1.95 15.03
N ASP A 28 -1.20 -1.68 14.68
CA ASP A 28 -1.90 -2.39 13.59
C ASP A 28 -1.55 -1.71 12.26
N TYR A 29 -0.33 -1.95 11.78
CA TYR A 29 0.23 -1.24 10.63
C TYR A 29 -0.52 -1.52 9.33
N LEU A 30 -1.05 -2.72 9.15
CA LEU A 30 -1.89 -3.05 8.00
C LEU A 30 -3.16 -2.18 7.97
N SER A 31 -3.88 -2.09 9.09
CA SER A 31 -5.08 -1.27 9.15
C SER A 31 -4.76 0.22 9.07
N LEU A 32 -3.65 0.66 9.69
CA LEU A 32 -3.15 2.02 9.60
C LEU A 32 -2.88 2.43 8.14
N VAL A 33 -2.10 1.62 7.41
CA VAL A 33 -1.78 1.88 6.00
C VAL A 33 -3.03 1.86 5.12
N ARG A 34 -4.00 0.98 5.40
CA ARG A 34 -5.29 0.98 4.70
C ARG A 34 -6.01 2.32 4.88
N VAL A 35 -6.10 2.81 6.11
CA VAL A 35 -6.75 4.09 6.42
C VAL A 35 -6.03 5.26 5.74
N LEU A 36 -4.69 5.29 5.81
CA LEU A 36 -3.87 6.29 5.12
C LEU A 36 -4.11 6.30 3.60
N CYS A 37 -4.21 5.11 2.98
CA CYS A 37 -4.54 5.00 1.55
C CYS A 37 -5.94 5.56 1.23
N CYS A 38 -6.93 5.34 2.11
CA CYS A 38 -8.28 5.91 1.95
C CYS A 38 -8.29 7.44 2.09
N LEU A 39 -7.43 7.99 2.93
CA LEU A 39 -7.26 9.44 3.13
C LEU A 39 -6.43 10.11 2.03
N GLY A 40 -5.76 9.34 1.16
CA GLY A 40 -4.84 9.87 0.16
C GLY A 40 -3.48 10.31 0.75
N GLU A 41 -3.13 9.80 1.93
CA GLU A 41 -1.90 10.10 2.64
C GLU A 41 -0.82 9.05 2.34
N GLU A 42 -0.56 8.77 1.04
CA GLU A 42 0.36 7.69 0.66
C GLU A 42 1.81 7.92 1.11
N SER A 43 2.23 9.18 1.25
CA SER A 43 3.57 9.51 1.74
C SER A 43 3.77 9.06 3.19
N GLU A 44 2.76 9.23 4.04
CA GLU A 44 2.82 8.75 5.43
C GLU A 44 2.75 7.23 5.47
N ALA A 45 1.94 6.61 4.60
CA ALA A 45 1.88 5.16 4.48
C ALA A 45 3.23 4.55 4.05
N GLU A 46 3.98 5.22 3.17
CA GLU A 46 5.33 4.80 2.75
C GLU A 46 6.31 4.90 3.92
N THR A 47 6.23 5.95 4.75
CA THR A 47 7.04 6.07 5.97
C THR A 47 6.75 4.92 6.95
N ILE A 48 5.48 4.67 7.27
CA ILE A 48 5.07 3.57 8.15
C ILE A 48 5.56 2.24 7.62
N CYS A 49 5.46 2.02 6.31
CA CYS A 49 6.09 0.89 5.68
C CYS A 49 7.58 0.92 6.04
N ASN A 50 8.36 1.86 5.53
CA ASN A 50 9.82 1.89 5.62
C ASN A 50 10.35 1.66 7.05
N GLU A 51 9.68 2.16 8.08
CA GLU A 51 10.09 2.01 9.47
C GLU A 51 9.76 0.64 10.08
N THR A 52 8.64 0.02 9.69
CA THR A 52 8.11 -1.17 10.37
C THR A 52 8.46 -2.48 9.69
N ASP A 53 8.77 -2.44 8.38
CA ASP A 53 8.93 -3.63 7.53
C ASP A 53 7.74 -4.60 7.59
N ASP A 54 6.54 -4.13 7.99
CA ASP A 54 5.37 -5.00 8.11
C ASP A 54 4.94 -5.53 6.72
N PRO A 55 4.97 -6.86 6.48
CA PRO A 55 4.70 -7.40 5.15
C PRO A 55 3.29 -7.12 4.65
N GLY A 56 2.30 -7.11 5.56
CA GLY A 56 0.90 -6.85 5.22
C GLY A 56 0.71 -5.40 4.75
N ALA A 57 1.24 -4.45 5.51
CA ALA A 57 1.23 -3.03 5.21
C ALA A 57 1.92 -2.74 3.86
N CYS A 58 3.12 -3.29 3.66
CA CYS A 58 3.84 -3.20 2.38
C CYS A 58 3.00 -3.68 1.21
N HIS A 59 2.39 -4.86 1.39
CA HIS A 59 1.62 -5.51 0.33
C HIS A 59 0.39 -4.69 -0.04
N HIS A 60 -0.29 -4.11 0.96
CA HIS A 60 -1.44 -3.26 0.74
C HIS A 60 -1.05 -1.99 -0.04
N LEU A 61 -0.06 -1.23 0.45
CA LEU A 61 0.38 0.00 -0.21
C LEU A 61 0.93 -0.28 -1.61
N GLY A 62 1.70 -1.36 -1.78
CA GLY A 62 2.21 -1.76 -3.09
C GLY A 62 1.10 -2.03 -4.11
N ASN A 63 0.00 -2.67 -3.70
CA ASN A 63 -1.16 -2.87 -4.56
C ASN A 63 -1.92 -1.57 -4.85
N HIS A 64 -2.05 -0.69 -3.85
CA HIS A 64 -2.68 0.62 -4.01
C HIS A 64 -1.93 1.48 -5.03
N LEU A 65 -0.61 1.60 -4.89
CA LEU A 65 0.23 2.37 -5.80
C LEU A 65 0.29 1.78 -7.21
N LYS A 66 0.22 0.44 -7.33
CA LYS A 66 0.06 -0.22 -8.63
C LYS A 66 -1.20 0.23 -9.35
N LEU A 67 -2.34 0.33 -8.64
CA LEU A 67 -3.61 0.80 -9.22
C LEU A 67 -3.55 2.28 -9.61
N LYS A 68 -2.79 3.09 -8.87
CA LYS A 68 -2.51 4.49 -9.20
C LYS A 68 -1.47 4.69 -10.32
N GLY A 69 -0.84 3.64 -10.82
CA GLY A 69 0.20 3.74 -11.86
C GLY A 69 1.59 4.12 -11.34
N CYS A 70 1.80 4.16 -10.02
CA CYS A 70 3.10 4.40 -9.38
C CYS A 70 3.92 3.11 -9.32
N ILE A 71 4.32 2.61 -10.49
CA ILE A 71 4.79 1.24 -10.65
C ILE A 71 6.12 0.96 -9.93
N ASP A 72 7.07 1.90 -9.98
CA ASP A 72 8.37 1.70 -9.33
C ASP A 72 8.26 1.61 -7.81
N GLN A 73 7.44 2.47 -7.21
CA GLN A 73 7.10 2.40 -5.78
C GLN A 73 6.42 1.06 -5.44
N ALA A 74 5.46 0.64 -6.26
CA ALA A 74 4.77 -0.63 -6.07
C ALA A 74 5.73 -1.84 -6.09
N ILE A 75 6.69 -1.87 -7.00
CA ILE A 75 7.70 -2.95 -7.07
C ILE A 75 8.55 -2.99 -5.81
N ARG A 76 9.04 -1.84 -5.33
CA ARG A 76 9.85 -1.76 -4.10
C ARG A 76 9.08 -2.29 -2.90
N LEU A 77 7.85 -1.84 -2.70
CA LEU A 77 7.01 -2.27 -1.59
C LEU A 77 6.63 -3.76 -1.67
N LEU A 78 6.28 -4.27 -2.85
CA LEU A 78 5.98 -5.70 -3.02
C LEU A 78 7.21 -6.58 -2.78
N THR A 79 8.40 -6.10 -3.16
CA THR A 79 9.66 -6.79 -2.89
C THR A 79 9.91 -6.87 -1.38
N ARG A 80 9.69 -5.76 -0.67
CA ARG A 80 9.81 -5.68 0.79
C ARG A 80 8.78 -6.54 1.53
N ALA A 81 7.56 -6.63 0.99
CA ALA A 81 6.52 -7.56 1.43
C ALA A 81 6.88 -9.05 1.20
N LYS A 82 8.02 -9.35 0.57
CA LYS A 82 8.40 -10.69 0.06
C LYS A 82 7.40 -11.26 -0.95
N ALA A 83 6.61 -10.40 -1.60
CA ALA A 83 5.63 -10.75 -2.63
C ALA A 83 6.28 -10.79 -4.03
N TYR A 84 7.36 -11.56 -4.18
CA TYR A 84 8.19 -11.59 -5.39
C TYR A 84 7.43 -12.00 -6.65
N SER A 85 6.51 -12.95 -6.55
CA SER A 85 5.67 -13.37 -7.68
C SER A 85 4.82 -12.22 -8.23
N SER A 86 4.32 -11.36 -7.34
CA SER A 86 3.58 -10.16 -7.70
C SER A 86 4.48 -9.11 -8.34
N ALA A 87 5.67 -8.87 -7.77
CA ALA A 87 6.66 -7.95 -8.34
C ALA A 87 7.11 -8.39 -9.74
N ILE A 88 7.48 -9.66 -9.93
CA ILE A 88 7.92 -10.22 -11.21
C ILE A 88 6.82 -10.08 -12.28
N ARG A 89 5.57 -10.40 -11.93
CA ARG A 89 4.43 -10.25 -12.84
C ARG A 89 4.26 -8.79 -13.28
N LEU A 90 4.41 -7.86 -12.35
CA LEU A 90 4.30 -6.43 -12.65
C LEU A 90 5.40 -5.98 -13.61
N CYS A 91 6.66 -6.35 -13.37
CA CYS A 91 7.78 -6.05 -14.27
C CYS A 91 7.56 -6.59 -15.69
N LYS A 92 7.01 -7.81 -15.83
CA LYS A 92 6.70 -8.41 -17.14
C LYS A 92 5.67 -7.59 -17.91
N VAL A 93 4.59 -7.14 -17.25
CA VAL A 93 3.53 -6.33 -17.88
C VAL A 93 4.09 -5.02 -18.41
N ILE A 94 4.93 -4.33 -17.63
CA ILE A 94 5.58 -3.08 -18.06
C ILE A 94 6.40 -3.30 -19.33
N LYS A 95 7.23 -4.36 -19.35
CA LYS A 95 8.08 -4.68 -20.50
C LYS A 95 7.26 -4.93 -21.76
N SER A 96 6.18 -5.70 -21.67
CA SER A 96 5.27 -5.96 -22.78
C SER A 96 4.59 -4.69 -23.29
N ASN A 97 4.10 -3.83 -22.38
CA ASN A 97 3.49 -2.56 -22.75
C ASN A 97 4.49 -1.63 -23.46
N HIS A 98 5.72 -1.56 -22.96
CA HIS A 98 6.77 -0.75 -23.58
C HIS A 98 7.14 -1.26 -24.99
N HIS A 99 7.15 -2.58 -25.21
CA HIS A 99 7.38 -3.18 -26.53
C HIS A 99 6.24 -2.85 -27.51
N ASN A 100 4.98 -2.92 -27.06
CA ASN A 100 3.83 -2.62 -27.91
C ASN A 100 3.80 -1.15 -28.35
N ILE A 101 4.14 -0.21 -27.46
CA ILE A 101 4.16 1.23 -27.79
C ILE A 101 5.22 1.55 -28.87
N ILE A 102 6.36 0.87 -28.85
CA ILE A 102 7.42 1.05 -29.85
C ILE A 102 6.96 0.55 -31.22
N ASN A 103 6.28 -0.60 -31.27
CA ASN A 103 5.81 -1.19 -32.53
C ASN A 103 4.62 -0.46 -33.14
N THR A 104 3.81 0.27 -32.36
CA THR A 104 2.70 1.09 -32.89
C THR A 104 3.15 2.44 -33.46
N LYS A 105 4.41 2.84 -33.23
CA LYS A 105 4.99 4.11 -33.71
C LYS A 105 5.91 3.93 -34.94
N LYS A 106 5.97 2.73 -35.50
CA LYS A 106 6.62 2.41 -36.78
C LYS A 106 5.56 2.12 -37.82
#